data_AF-A0AAD5WGD4-F1
#
_entry.id   AF-A0AAD5WGD4-F1
#
_cell.length_a   1.000
_cell.length_b   1.000
_cell.length_c   1.000
_cell.angle_alpha   90.00
_cell.angle_beta   90.00
_cell.angle_gamma   90.00
#
_symmetry.space_group_name_H-M   'P 1'
#
loop_
_entity.id
_entity.type
_entity.pdbx_description
1 polymer ?
#
loop_
_entity_poly.entity_id
_entity_poly.type
_entity_poly.pdbx_seq_one_letter_code
_entity_poly.pdbx_strand_id
1 'polypeptide(L)'
;MGEMAKKPHCIIVGSTVTGTCTKMNTDCGTVGNPMEVAVISTNYTTISGTLMTTNIVMANWSRQMWQDVVNKAVRMLALGSLESHFFRASVTVS
;
A
#
# COMPACT_ATOMS: atom_id res chain seq x y z
N MET A 1 11.51 -26.02 -22.54
CA MET A 1 10.34 -25.13 -22.64
C MET A 1 10.50 -24.05 -21.58
N GLY A 2 10.88 -22.83 -21.98
CA GLY A 2 11.06 -21.73 -21.03
C GLY A 2 9.70 -21.14 -20.67
N GLU A 3 9.38 -21.07 -19.38
CA GLU A 3 8.31 -20.22 -18.87
C GLU A 3 8.64 -18.77 -19.26
N MET A 4 7.88 -18.20 -20.20
CA MET A 4 7.90 -16.76 -20.41
C MET A 4 7.27 -16.14 -19.16
N ALA A 5 8.09 -15.63 -18.25
CA ALA A 5 7.64 -14.91 -17.07
C ALA A 5 6.66 -13.81 -17.51
N LYS A 6 5.38 -14.00 -17.20
CA LYS A 6 4.33 -13.03 -17.51
C LYS A 6 4.66 -11.74 -16.75
N LYS A 7 5.07 -10.69 -17.46
CA LYS A 7 5.31 -9.38 -16.85
C LYS A 7 3.97 -8.74 -16.52
N PRO A 8 3.70 -8.36 -15.26
CA PRO A 8 2.48 -7.64 -14.93
C PRO A 8 2.55 -6.24 -15.52
N HIS A 9 1.49 -5.82 -16.19
CA HIS A 9 1.27 -4.45 -16.63
C HIS A 9 0.50 -3.70 -15.52
N CYS A 10 0.82 -2.43 -15.32
CA CYS A 10 0.15 -1.58 -14.33
C CYS A 10 -0.97 -0.77 -14.99
N ILE A 11 -2.14 -0.73 -14.36
CA ILE A 11 -3.24 0.17 -14.73
C ILE A 11 -3.02 1.47 -13.97
N ILE A 12 -2.81 2.58 -14.70
CA ILE A 12 -2.57 3.90 -14.11
C ILE A 12 -3.77 4.79 -14.41
N VAL A 13 -4.40 5.33 -13.37
CA VAL A 13 -5.44 6.36 -13.47
C VAL A 13 -4.86 7.66 -12.93
N GLY A 14 -4.71 8.67 -13.79
CA GLY A 14 -3.96 9.88 -13.46
C GLY A 14 -2.48 9.56 -13.23
N SER A 15 -2.01 9.74 -12.00
CA SER A 15 -0.65 9.40 -11.55
C SER A 15 -0.59 8.17 -10.62
N THR A 16 -1.70 7.45 -10.45
CA THR A 16 -1.81 6.37 -9.45
C THR A 16 -1.99 5.01 -10.13
N VAL A 17 -1.19 4.02 -9.72
CA VAL A 17 -1.42 2.63 -10.09
C VAL A 17 -2.63 2.13 -9.32
N THR A 18 -3.71 1.79 -10.01
CA THR A 18 -4.99 1.34 -9.40
C THR A 18 -5.19 -0.17 -9.49
N GLY A 19 -4.41 -0.86 -10.30
CA GLY A 19 -4.45 -2.31 -10.46
C GLY A 19 -3.30 -2.84 -11.28
N THR A 20 -3.15 -4.15 -11.31
CA THR A 20 -2.22 -4.82 -12.22
C THR A 20 -2.97 -5.80 -13.11
N CYS A 21 -2.43 -6.09 -14.29
CA CYS A 21 -3.02 -7.00 -15.25
C CYS A 21 -1.93 -7.89 -15.84
N THR A 22 -2.24 -9.17 -15.98
CA THR A 22 -1.26 -10.19 -16.36
C THR A 22 -1.61 -10.74 -17.74
N LYS A 23 -1.76 -9.86 -18.73
CA LYS A 23 -2.09 -10.28 -20.11
C LYS A 23 -0.88 -10.21 -21.02
N MET A 24 -0.78 -11.19 -21.91
CA MET A 24 0.26 -11.34 -22.94
C MET A 24 0.09 -10.37 -24.12
N ASN A 25 -1.08 -9.72 -24.23
CA ASN A 25 -1.39 -8.76 -25.28
C ASN A 25 -1.76 -7.42 -24.66
N THR A 26 -1.25 -6.38 -25.29
CA THR A 26 -1.14 -4.95 -24.95
C THR A 26 -2.39 -4.21 -24.47
N ASP A 27 -3.54 -4.87 -24.31
CA ASP A 27 -4.79 -4.25 -23.89
C ASP A 27 -5.25 -4.77 -22.53
N CYS A 28 -4.84 -4.07 -21.46
CA CYS A 28 -5.55 -4.11 -20.19
C CYS A 28 -6.83 -3.26 -20.22
N GLY A 29 -7.44 -3.13 -21.40
CA GLY A 29 -8.29 -2.00 -21.77
C GLY A 29 -9.61 -2.36 -22.46
N THR A 30 -10.07 -3.61 -22.44
CA THR A 30 -11.49 -3.87 -22.74
C THR A 30 -12.28 -3.74 -21.44
N VAL A 31 -12.69 -2.50 -21.18
CA VAL A 31 -13.73 -2.10 -20.24
C VAL A 31 -14.94 -3.03 -20.43
N GLY A 32 -15.02 -4.10 -19.65
CA GLY A 32 -16.04 -5.15 -19.86
C GLY A 32 -15.68 -6.53 -19.33
N ASN A 33 -14.40 -6.84 -19.09
CA ASN A 33 -14.00 -8.11 -18.47
C ASN A 33 -13.25 -7.88 -17.14
N PRO A 34 -13.97 -7.73 -16.01
CA PRO A 34 -13.37 -7.48 -14.70
C PRO A 34 -12.54 -8.65 -14.13
N MET A 35 -12.50 -9.79 -14.82
CA MET A 35 -11.86 -11.02 -14.34
C MET A 35 -10.32 -11.04 -14.41
N GLU A 36 -9.67 -10.06 -15.04
CA GLU A 36 -8.21 -10.06 -15.23
C GLU A 36 -7.47 -8.91 -14.55
N VAL A 37 -8.20 -8.04 -13.82
CA VAL A 37 -7.59 -7.01 -12.97
C VAL A 37 -7.23 -7.65 -11.64
N ALA A 38 -5.93 -7.87 -11.42
CA ALA A 38 -5.42 -8.27 -10.14
C ALA A 38 -5.33 -7.05 -9.21
N VAL A 39 -5.77 -7.25 -7.96
CA VAL A 39 -5.54 -6.28 -6.89
C VAL A 39 -4.04 -6.17 -6.66
N ILE A 40 -3.55 -4.95 -6.43
CA ILE A 40 -2.14 -4.70 -6.11
C ILE A 40 -1.80 -5.49 -4.84
N SER A 41 -0.75 -6.31 -4.92
CA SER A 41 -0.27 -7.06 -3.77
C SER A 41 0.01 -6.12 -2.60
N THR A 42 -0.42 -6.50 -1.41
CA THR A 42 -0.20 -5.75 -0.17
C THR A 42 1.28 -5.52 0.12
N ASN A 43 2.17 -6.31 -0.47
CA ASN A 43 3.63 -6.15 -0.37
C ASN A 43 4.13 -4.80 -0.89
N TYR A 44 3.41 -4.18 -1.83
CA TYR A 44 3.79 -2.88 -2.41
C TYR A 44 3.05 -1.70 -1.76
N THR A 45 2.04 -1.97 -0.92
CA THR A 45 1.17 -0.95 -0.31
C THR A 45 1.26 -0.94 1.21
N THR A 46 2.02 -1.86 1.81
CA THR A 46 2.13 -2.01 3.26
C THR A 46 3.55 -1.71 3.71
N ILE A 47 3.68 -0.83 4.70
CA ILE A 47 4.91 -0.63 5.46
C ILE A 47 4.65 -1.19 6.86
N SER A 48 5.48 -2.13 7.30
CA SER A 48 5.42 -2.71 8.65
C SER A 48 6.72 -2.42 9.40
N GLY A 49 6.62 -2.39 10.73
CA GLY A 49 7.76 -2.18 11.61
C GLY A 49 7.38 -2.40 13.07
N THR A 50 8.38 -2.54 13.92
CA THR A 50 8.20 -2.75 15.37
C THR A 50 8.71 -1.54 16.13
N LEU A 51 7.88 -1.00 17.01
CA LEU A 51 8.28 0.05 17.96
C LEU A 51 8.56 -0.62 19.31
N MET A 52 9.78 -0.47 19.80
CA MET A 52 10.17 -0.93 21.13
C MET A 52 10.40 0.28 22.04
N THR A 53 9.88 0.23 23.26
CA THR A 53 10.10 1.28 24.26
C THR A 53 10.71 0.69 25.53
N THR A 54 11.61 1.44 26.14
CA THR A 54 12.15 1.15 27.48
C THR A 54 11.45 1.97 28.56
N ASN A 55 10.58 2.91 28.16
CA ASN A 55 9.84 3.75 29.08
C ASN A 55 8.64 2.98 29.65
N ILE A 56 8.64 2.75 30.97
CA ILE A 56 7.59 1.98 31.65
C ILE A 56 6.20 2.61 31.57
N VAL A 57 6.10 3.93 31.42
CA VAL A 57 4.81 4.62 31.23
C VAL A 57 4.25 4.28 29.86
N MET A 58 5.07 4.37 28.82
CA MET A 58 4.66 4.03 27.44
C MET A 58 4.39 2.53 27.26
N ALA A 59 5.10 1.67 28.00
CA ALA A 59 4.84 0.23 27.99
C ALA A 59 3.43 -0.11 28.50
N ASN A 60 2.89 0.71 29.41
CA ASN A 60 1.53 0.56 29.95
C ASN A 60 0.47 1.32 29.13
N TRP A 61 0.82 1.88 27.98
CA TRP A 61 -0.15 2.56 27.15
C TRP A 61 -1.15 1.59 26.51
N SER A 62 -2.42 1.98 26.48
CA SER A 62 -3.45 1.32 25.70
C SER A 62 -3.15 1.39 24.20
N ARG A 63 -3.78 0.48 23.45
CA ARG A 63 -3.69 0.45 21.99
C ARG A 63 -4.13 1.78 21.34
N GLN A 64 -5.15 2.45 21.89
CA GLN A 64 -5.58 3.78 21.41
C GLN A 64 -4.49 4.84 21.58
N MET A 65 -3.78 4.87 22.71
CA MET A 65 -2.70 5.84 22.92
C MET A 65 -1.53 5.61 21.96
N TRP A 66 -1.17 4.34 21.72
CA TRP A 66 -0.20 4.00 20.68
C TRP A 66 -0.69 4.43 19.29
N GLN A 67 -1.96 4.18 18.98
CA GLN A 67 -2.59 4.55 17.72
C GLN A 67 -2.52 6.07 17.47
N ASP A 68 -2.75 6.89 18.50
CA ASP A 68 -2.67 8.36 18.39
C ASP A 68 -1.26 8.84 18.04
N VAL A 69 -0.23 8.20 18.59
CA VAL A 69 1.17 8.51 18.26
C VAL A 69 1.49 8.10 16.83
N VAL A 70 1.18 6.87 16.43
CA VAL A 70 1.49 6.40 15.06
C VAL A 70 0.63 7.07 13.99
N ASN A 71 -0.55 7.59 14.33
CA ASN A 71 -1.37 8.40 13.42
C ASN A 71 -0.65 9.68 12.96
N LYS A 72 0.33 10.18 13.73
CA LYS A 72 1.19 11.29 13.26
C LYS A 72 2.01 10.87 12.04
N ALA A 73 2.47 9.62 11.97
CA ALA A 73 3.18 9.11 10.79
C ALA A 73 2.27 9.09 9.56
N VAL A 74 0.99 8.69 9.72
CA VAL A 74 0.00 8.74 8.63
C VAL A 74 -0.16 10.17 8.10
N ARG A 75 -0.23 11.16 8.99
CA ARG A 75 -0.30 12.58 8.57
C ARG A 75 0.95 13.01 7.81
N MET A 76 2.14 12.60 8.27
CA MET A 76 3.40 12.89 7.56
C MET A 76 3.46 12.23 6.18
N LEU A 77 2.91 11.02 6.04
CA LEU A 77 2.84 10.32 4.75
C LEU A 77 1.82 10.96 3.80
N ALA A 78 0.69 11.42 4.33
CA ALA A 78 -0.41 11.96 3.52
C ALA A 78 -0.28 13.45 3.19
N LEU A 79 0.40 14.25 4.01
CA LEU A 79 0.47 15.72 3.88
C LEU A 79 1.90 16.27 3.87
N GLY A 80 2.91 15.39 3.94
CA GLY A 80 4.32 15.77 3.99
C GLY A 80 5.02 15.65 2.64
N SER A 81 6.35 15.67 2.65
CA SER A 81 7.21 15.52 1.45
C SER A 81 7.04 14.18 0.71
N LEU A 82 6.20 13.29 1.23
CA LEU A 82 5.88 11.99 0.68
C LEU A 82 4.48 11.93 0.06
N GLU A 83 3.69 13.00 0.12
CA GLU A 83 2.31 13.05 -0.40
C GLU A 83 2.21 12.57 -1.86
N SER A 84 3.18 12.94 -2.71
CA SER A 84 3.23 12.49 -4.11
C SER A 84 3.41 10.98 -4.29
N HIS A 85 3.82 10.26 -3.25
CA HIS A 85 4.06 8.82 -3.26
C HIS A 85 2.92 8.02 -2.60
N PHE A 86 2.02 8.68 -1.87
CA PHE A 86 0.95 8.02 -1.13
C PHE A 86 -0.39 8.72 -1.37
N PHE A 87 -1.26 8.09 -2.18
CA PHE A 87 -2.64 8.57 -2.36
C PHE A 87 -3.47 8.48 -1.08
N ARG A 88 -3.24 7.44 -0.28
CA ARG A 88 -3.89 7.24 1.02
C ARG A 88 -2.99 6.41 1.92
N ALA A 89 -2.90 6.81 3.19
CA ALA A 89 -2.21 6.06 4.23
C ALA A 89 -3.18 5.77 5.39
N SER A 90 -3.01 4.61 6.00
CA SER A 90 -3.67 4.22 7.24
C SER A 90 -2.72 3.35 8.05
N VAL A 91 -2.78 3.43 9.37
CA VAL A 91 -1.94 2.62 10.25
C VAL A 91 -2.80 1.86 11.23
N THR A 92 -2.38 0.65 11.56
CA THR A 92 -3.04 -0.21 12.54
C THR A 92 -1.97 -0.65 13.54
N VAL A 93 -2.15 -0.31 14.81
CA VAL A 93 -1.39 -0.95 15.90
C VAL A 93 -2.01 -2.33 16.12
N SER A 94 -1.24 -3.41 16.22
CA SER A 94 -1.72 -4.78 16.44
C SER A 94 -1.22 -5.37 17.73
#